data_AF-A0AAE0K6I1-F1
#
_entry.id   AF-A0AAE0K6I1-F1
#
_cell.length_a   1.000
_cell.length_b   1.000
_cell.length_c   1.000
_cell.angle_alpha   90.00
_cell.angle_beta   90.00
_cell.angle_gamma   90.00
#
_symmetry.space_group_name_H-M   'P 1'
#
loop_
_entity.id
_entity.type
_entity.pdbx_description
1 polymer ?
#
loop_
_entity_poly.entity_id
_entity_poly.type
_entity_poly.pdbx_seq_one_letter_code
_entity_poly.pdbx_strand_id
1 'polypeptide(L)'
;MFRWAVCQLDILRRLHHQSKIRETIRSLPETLDQTYERIFLCIDVEERELVRCAIHLVCFHDFLWNGKAPLPAHVLLDYYAILDQAEDRSGPDKFLHDLDTLKEACGCLVSFSNGFGGETANIAHYTVREFLESSRASSLLTASMKMGHKDRHTILASIFKYAITLIENEDAYDKDDNDPCRISRASNLEKYCLASSFWSFFVCEELVEPSLAFKLLDPCQAHYENLQCALERQECWTTWFPGAWFWIISWADGSKSSKAAILISLLVMDCFSLAKVCLHEGPRYKRTHAGSSEW
;
A
#
# COMPACT_ATOMS: atom_id res chain seq x y z
N MET A 1 -3.96 23.48 -19.27
CA MET A 1 -4.54 23.35 -20.63
C MET A 1 -4.17 22.03 -21.31
N PHE A 2 -2.88 21.64 -21.39
CA PHE A 2 -2.49 20.40 -22.09
C PHE A 2 -3.07 19.10 -21.54
N ARG A 3 -3.19 18.97 -20.20
CA ARG A 3 -3.75 17.76 -19.58
C ARG A 3 -5.20 17.48 -19.99
N TRP A 4 -6.03 18.51 -20.11
CA TRP A 4 -7.40 18.38 -20.58
C TRP A 4 -7.45 17.79 -21.99
N ALA A 5 -6.59 18.28 -22.90
CA ALA A 5 -6.52 17.77 -24.27
C ALA A 5 -6.07 16.30 -24.34
N VAL A 6 -5.06 15.92 -23.54
CA VAL A 6 -4.61 14.51 -23.42
C VAL A 6 -5.77 13.61 -23.00
N CYS A 7 -6.54 14.01 -21.99
CA CYS A 7 -7.71 13.26 -21.54
C CYS A 7 -8.79 13.13 -22.63
N GLN A 8 -9.09 14.22 -23.36
CA GLN A 8 -10.07 14.15 -24.46
C GLN A 8 -9.61 13.20 -25.58
N LEU A 9 -8.31 13.23 -25.94
CA LEU A 9 -7.75 12.34 -26.95
C LEU A 9 -7.81 10.87 -26.52
N ASP A 10 -7.60 10.56 -25.23
CA ASP A 10 -7.74 9.20 -24.72
C ASP A 10 -9.19 8.68 -24.82
N ILE A 11 -10.18 9.51 -24.50
CA ILE A 11 -11.60 9.17 -24.69
C ILE A 11 -11.90 8.92 -26.18
N LEU A 12 -11.44 9.81 -27.06
CA LEU A 12 -11.69 9.70 -28.50
C LEU A 12 -11.04 8.46 -29.12
N ARG A 13 -9.85 8.06 -28.64
CA ARG A 13 -9.12 6.87 -29.11
C ARG A 13 -9.92 5.58 -28.93
N ARG A 14 -10.80 5.51 -27.93
CA ARG A 14 -11.64 4.35 -27.61
C ARG A 14 -12.91 4.26 -28.46
N LEU A 15 -13.22 5.28 -29.24
CA LEU A 15 -14.45 5.33 -30.04
C LEU A 15 -14.21 4.78 -31.45
N HIS A 16 -14.96 3.74 -31.81
CA HIS A 16 -14.86 3.10 -33.14
C HIS A 16 -15.93 3.54 -34.15
N HIS A 17 -16.76 4.53 -33.81
CA HIS A 17 -17.82 5.03 -34.68
C HIS A 17 -17.73 6.54 -34.90
N GLN A 18 -17.71 6.95 -36.17
CA GLN A 18 -17.61 8.37 -36.55
C GLN A 18 -18.74 9.24 -35.97
N SER A 19 -19.95 8.70 -35.83
CA SER A 19 -21.07 9.41 -35.19
C SER A 19 -20.76 9.73 -33.73
N LYS A 20 -20.31 8.74 -32.95
CA LYS A 20 -19.92 8.89 -31.54
C LYS A 20 -18.73 9.85 -31.37
N ILE A 21 -17.75 9.80 -32.27
CA ILE A 21 -16.63 10.76 -32.29
C ILE A 21 -17.15 12.19 -32.47
N ARG A 22 -17.98 12.44 -33.49
CA ARG A 22 -18.54 13.78 -33.75
C ARG A 22 -19.39 14.28 -32.58
N GLU A 23 -20.17 13.41 -31.98
CA GLU A 23 -20.97 13.74 -30.79
C GLU A 23 -20.10 14.09 -29.58
N THR A 24 -19.05 13.31 -29.33
CA THR A 24 -18.09 13.55 -28.24
C THR A 24 -17.36 14.87 -28.42
N ILE A 25 -16.91 15.20 -29.63
CA ILE A 25 -16.26 16.48 -29.95
C ILE A 25 -17.22 17.67 -29.78
N ARG A 26 -18.52 17.47 -30.03
CA ARG A 26 -19.55 18.51 -29.81
C ARG A 26 -19.93 18.70 -28.34
N SER A 27 -19.60 17.73 -27.48
CA SER A 27 -20.01 17.67 -26.07
C SER A 27 -18.81 17.57 -25.15
N LEU A 28 -17.74 18.32 -25.44
CA LEU A 28 -16.52 18.30 -24.63
C LEU A 28 -16.78 18.95 -23.25
N PRO A 29 -16.27 18.36 -22.16
CA PRO A 29 -16.39 18.95 -20.83
C PRO A 29 -15.63 20.28 -20.74
N GLU A 30 -16.20 21.25 -20.04
CA GLU A 30 -15.63 22.60 -19.91
C GLU A 30 -14.45 22.64 -18.94
N THR A 31 -14.45 21.73 -17.96
CA THR A 31 -13.44 21.70 -16.89
C THR A 31 -12.71 20.37 -16.84
N LEU A 32 -11.55 20.36 -16.17
CA LEU A 32 -10.78 19.15 -15.93
C LEU A 32 -11.52 18.19 -14.97
N ASP A 33 -12.28 18.74 -14.02
CA ASP A 33 -13.09 17.95 -13.08
C ASP A 33 -14.19 17.19 -13.83
N GLN A 34 -14.96 17.88 -14.69
CA GLN A 34 -15.94 17.25 -15.57
C GLN A 34 -15.30 16.23 -16.52
N THR A 35 -14.04 16.45 -16.92
CA THR A 35 -13.28 15.50 -17.72
C THR A 35 -13.01 14.21 -16.96
N TYR A 36 -12.54 14.29 -15.72
CA TYR A 36 -12.30 13.11 -14.90
C TYR A 36 -13.58 12.35 -14.58
N GLU A 37 -14.67 13.05 -14.29
CA GLU A 37 -15.97 12.42 -14.11
C GLU A 37 -16.40 11.62 -15.34
N ARG A 38 -16.26 12.22 -16.52
CA ARG A 38 -16.56 11.52 -17.77
C ARG A 38 -15.67 10.30 -17.97
N ILE A 39 -14.37 10.39 -17.68
CA ILE A 39 -13.45 9.24 -17.78
C ILE A 39 -13.92 8.12 -16.86
N PHE A 40 -14.20 8.40 -15.58
CA PHE A 40 -14.65 7.36 -14.64
C PHE A 40 -15.97 6.71 -15.06
N LEU A 41 -16.89 7.47 -15.65
CA LEU A 41 -18.15 6.93 -16.19
C LEU A 41 -17.95 6.05 -17.43
N CYS A 42 -16.90 6.30 -18.21
CA CYS A 42 -16.57 5.51 -19.40
C CYS A 42 -15.84 4.20 -19.10
N ILE A 43 -15.38 3.96 -17.86
CA ILE A 43 -14.78 2.68 -17.46
C ILE A 43 -15.89 1.62 -17.42
N ASP A 44 -15.64 0.50 -18.08
CA ASP A 44 -16.54 -0.66 -18.11
C ASP A 44 -16.82 -1.17 -16.70
N VAL A 45 -18.05 -1.62 -16.46
CA VAL A 45 -18.54 -1.91 -15.10
C VAL A 45 -17.69 -3.00 -14.44
N GLU A 46 -17.26 -3.96 -15.24
CA GLU A 46 -16.42 -5.09 -14.88
C GLU A 46 -14.99 -4.67 -14.52
N GLU A 47 -14.48 -3.57 -15.10
CA GLU A 47 -13.11 -3.08 -14.88
C GLU A 47 -13.01 -2.01 -13.79
N ARG A 48 -14.14 -1.46 -13.33
CA ARG A 48 -14.17 -0.36 -12.35
C ARG A 48 -13.40 -0.66 -11.08
N GLU A 49 -13.56 -1.87 -10.55
CA GLU A 49 -12.88 -2.23 -9.31
C GLU A 49 -11.37 -2.40 -9.53
N LEU A 50 -10.96 -3.01 -10.64
CA LEU A 50 -9.56 -3.12 -11.02
C LEU A 50 -8.91 -1.73 -11.11
N VAL A 51 -9.54 -0.80 -11.84
CA VAL A 51 -9.04 0.57 -11.99
C VAL A 51 -9.04 1.32 -10.66
N ARG A 52 -10.08 1.15 -9.83
CA ARG A 52 -10.14 1.73 -8.49
C ARG A 52 -8.98 1.24 -7.64
N CYS A 53 -8.76 -0.08 -7.56
CA CYS A 53 -7.67 -0.69 -6.82
C CYS A 53 -6.31 -0.21 -7.31
N ALA A 54 -6.11 -0.12 -8.64
CA ALA A 54 -4.85 0.35 -9.21
C ALA A 54 -4.57 1.81 -8.85
N ILE A 55 -5.53 2.71 -9.07
CA ILE A 55 -5.41 4.12 -8.71
C ILE A 55 -5.17 4.28 -7.21
N HIS A 56 -5.87 3.50 -6.40
CA HIS A 56 -5.71 3.51 -4.96
C HIS A 56 -4.29 3.09 -4.56
N LEU A 57 -3.78 1.96 -5.06
CA LEU A 57 -2.44 1.52 -4.72
C LEU A 57 -1.37 2.51 -5.21
N VAL A 58 -1.52 3.08 -6.41
CA VAL A 58 -0.58 4.08 -6.94
C VAL A 58 -0.57 5.34 -6.06
N CYS A 59 -1.73 5.88 -5.68
CA CYS A 59 -1.82 7.03 -4.78
C CYS A 59 -1.24 6.73 -3.38
N PHE A 60 -1.51 5.53 -2.85
CA PHE A 60 -0.97 5.11 -1.56
C PHE A 60 0.55 4.95 -1.61
N HIS A 61 1.09 4.34 -2.67
CA HIS A 61 2.53 4.21 -2.90
C HIS A 61 3.21 5.58 -2.98
N ASP A 62 2.65 6.52 -3.75
CA ASP A 62 3.20 7.87 -3.87
C ASP A 62 3.22 8.60 -2.52
N PHE A 63 2.17 8.43 -1.70
CA PHE A 63 2.14 8.92 -0.32
C PHE A 63 3.21 8.28 0.57
N LEU A 64 3.30 6.95 0.54
CA LEU A 64 4.18 6.17 1.41
C LEU A 64 5.67 6.42 1.06
N TRP A 65 6.01 6.36 -0.22
CA TRP A 65 7.39 6.43 -0.70
C TRP A 65 7.85 7.82 -1.10
N ASN A 66 6.93 8.79 -1.22
CA ASN A 66 7.23 10.18 -1.60
C ASN A 66 8.14 10.27 -2.85
N GLY A 67 7.82 9.47 -3.88
CA GLY A 67 8.58 9.39 -5.13
C GLY A 67 9.99 8.75 -5.04
N LYS A 68 10.42 8.26 -3.86
CA LYS A 68 11.76 7.67 -3.66
C LYS A 68 11.90 6.27 -4.25
N ALA A 69 10.78 5.57 -4.43
CA ALA A 69 10.74 4.21 -4.98
C ALA A 69 9.83 4.15 -6.21
N PRO A 70 10.22 3.40 -7.25
CA PRO A 70 9.29 3.05 -8.32
C PRO A 70 8.22 2.07 -7.82
N LEU A 71 6.99 2.16 -8.33
CA LEU A 71 5.98 1.12 -8.17
C LEU A 71 6.00 0.19 -9.38
N PRO A 72 6.40 -1.08 -9.26
CA PRO A 72 6.36 -2.04 -10.37
C PRO A 72 4.92 -2.25 -10.83
N ALA A 73 4.68 -2.22 -12.14
CA ALA A 73 3.32 -2.23 -12.67
C ALA A 73 2.59 -3.56 -12.41
N HIS A 74 3.31 -4.68 -12.41
CA HIS A 74 2.73 -6.00 -12.15
C HIS A 74 2.21 -6.16 -10.70
N VAL A 75 2.78 -5.42 -9.74
CA VAL A 75 2.30 -5.39 -8.35
C VAL A 75 0.83 -4.95 -8.27
N LEU A 76 0.36 -4.12 -9.22
CA LEU A 76 -1.05 -3.71 -9.26
C LEU A 76 -2.00 -4.89 -9.52
N LEU A 77 -1.62 -5.79 -10.42
CA LEU A 77 -2.41 -6.99 -10.75
C LEU A 77 -2.33 -8.01 -9.63
N ASP A 78 -1.13 -8.27 -9.11
CA ASP A 78 -0.93 -9.24 -8.04
C ASP A 78 -1.66 -8.79 -6.76
N TYR A 79 -1.61 -7.49 -6.44
CA TYR A 79 -2.33 -6.91 -5.32
C TYR A 79 -3.85 -7.04 -5.50
N TYR A 80 -4.36 -6.75 -6.70
CA TYR A 80 -5.78 -6.95 -7.01
C TYR A 80 -6.20 -8.41 -6.85
N ALA A 81 -5.37 -9.36 -7.30
CA ALA A 81 -5.65 -10.78 -7.17
C ALA A 81 -5.73 -11.26 -5.71
N ILE A 82 -5.01 -10.63 -4.78
CA ILE A 82 -5.17 -10.90 -3.34
C ILE A 82 -6.52 -10.39 -2.83
N LEU A 83 -6.90 -9.16 -3.19
CA LEU A 83 -8.15 -8.56 -2.74
C LEU A 83 -9.36 -9.35 -3.25
N ASP A 84 -9.33 -9.75 -4.52
CA ASP A 84 -10.38 -10.54 -5.15
C ASP A 84 -10.60 -11.89 -4.44
N GLN A 85 -9.51 -12.56 -4.07
CA GLN A 85 -9.56 -13.80 -3.28
C GLN A 85 -10.10 -13.57 -1.86
N ALA A 86 -9.70 -12.49 -1.20
CA ALA A 86 -10.13 -12.19 0.16
C ALA A 86 -11.63 -11.83 0.26
N GLU A 87 -12.20 -11.30 -0.81
CA GLU A 87 -13.61 -10.89 -0.87
C GLU A 87 -14.52 -11.96 -1.48
N ASP A 88 -13.99 -13.16 -1.75
CA ASP A 88 -14.69 -14.30 -2.38
C ASP A 88 -15.47 -13.89 -3.64
N ARG A 89 -14.91 -12.92 -4.38
CA ARG A 89 -15.49 -12.41 -5.63
C ARG A 89 -15.26 -13.35 -6.81
N SER A 90 -14.47 -14.40 -6.60
CA SER A 90 -14.17 -15.44 -7.58
C SER A 90 -15.39 -16.31 -7.87
N GLY A 91 -16.17 -15.91 -8.86
CA GLY A 91 -17.06 -16.81 -9.60
C GLY A 91 -16.27 -17.85 -10.43
N PRO A 92 -16.94 -18.83 -11.05
CA PRO A 92 -16.30 -19.85 -11.88
C PRO A 92 -15.61 -19.30 -13.15
N ASP A 93 -15.85 -18.03 -13.49
CA ASP A 93 -15.29 -17.34 -14.65
C ASP A 93 -14.33 -16.25 -14.15
N LYS A 94 -13.06 -16.62 -13.94
CA LYS A 94 -12.03 -15.70 -13.44
C LYS A 94 -11.57 -14.81 -14.59
N PHE A 95 -11.87 -13.52 -14.55
CA PHE A 95 -11.33 -12.57 -15.51
C PHE A 95 -9.80 -12.58 -15.44
N LEU A 96 -9.16 -12.97 -16.54
CA LEU A 96 -7.72 -12.92 -16.70
C LEU A 96 -7.32 -11.50 -17.06
N HIS A 97 -7.14 -10.66 -16.04
CA HIS A 97 -6.57 -9.34 -16.24
C HIS A 97 -5.07 -9.47 -16.49
N ASP A 98 -4.63 -8.88 -17.60
CA ASP A 98 -3.22 -8.70 -17.91
C ASP A 98 -2.85 -7.21 -17.81
N LEU A 99 -1.58 -6.92 -18.04
CA LEU A 99 -1.09 -5.56 -17.88
C LEU A 99 -1.59 -4.63 -18.98
N ASP A 100 -1.90 -5.15 -20.16
CA ASP A 100 -2.38 -4.37 -21.30
C ASP A 100 -3.86 -3.98 -21.13
N THR A 101 -4.69 -4.90 -20.62
CA THR A 101 -6.07 -4.61 -20.20
C THR A 101 -6.11 -3.60 -19.07
N LEU A 102 -5.24 -3.74 -18.04
CA LEU A 102 -5.14 -2.74 -16.97
C LEU A 102 -4.75 -1.35 -17.49
N LYS A 103 -3.77 -1.28 -18.40
CA LYS A 103 -3.34 -0.02 -19.04
C LYS A 103 -4.47 0.64 -19.81
N GLU A 104 -5.19 -0.13 -20.62
CA GLU A 104 -6.29 0.39 -21.40
C GLU A 104 -7.43 0.84 -20.47
N ALA A 105 -7.80 0.07 -19.46
CA ALA A 105 -8.83 0.44 -18.48
C ALA A 105 -8.47 1.72 -17.70
N CYS A 106 -7.22 1.83 -17.24
CA CYS A 106 -6.73 3.03 -16.54
C CYS A 106 -6.57 4.25 -17.47
N GLY A 107 -6.25 4.01 -18.74
CA GLY A 107 -6.16 5.06 -19.75
C GLY A 107 -5.21 6.19 -19.38
N CYS A 108 -5.70 7.41 -19.53
CA CYS A 108 -4.95 8.58 -19.14
C CYS A 108 -4.84 8.79 -17.62
N LEU A 109 -5.46 8.00 -16.73
CA LEU A 109 -5.42 8.22 -15.28
C LEU A 109 -4.09 7.78 -14.63
N VAL A 110 -3.52 6.68 -15.09
CA VAL A 110 -2.26 6.09 -14.63
C VAL A 110 -1.28 6.05 -15.81
N SER A 111 -0.04 6.45 -15.57
CA SER A 111 1.05 6.36 -16.54
C SER A 111 1.86 5.11 -16.27
N PHE A 112 2.14 4.36 -17.33
CA PHE A 112 3.00 3.19 -17.31
C PHE A 112 4.27 3.52 -18.09
N SER A 113 5.41 3.42 -17.41
CA SER A 113 6.71 3.73 -18.02
C SER A 113 7.60 2.49 -18.02
N ASN A 114 8.04 2.12 -19.21
CA ASN A 114 8.94 0.99 -19.39
C ASN A 114 10.38 1.45 -19.18
N GLY A 115 11.17 0.65 -18.45
CA GLY A 115 12.56 0.95 -18.18
C GLY A 115 13.39 -0.30 -18.04
N PHE A 116 14.71 -0.14 -17.95
CA PHE A 116 15.60 -1.23 -17.59
C PHE A 116 15.17 -1.80 -16.22
N GLY A 117 14.89 -3.10 -16.20
CA GLY A 117 14.43 -3.80 -15.00
C GLY A 117 12.91 -3.85 -14.81
N GLY A 118 12.10 -3.41 -15.77
CA GLY A 118 10.65 -3.61 -15.75
C GLY A 118 9.83 -2.34 -15.89
N GLU A 119 8.52 -2.53 -16.03
CA GLU A 119 7.56 -1.44 -16.18
C GLU A 119 7.06 -0.95 -14.81
N THR A 120 6.85 0.36 -14.71
CA THR A 120 6.43 1.03 -13.48
C THR A 120 5.18 1.86 -13.68
N ALA A 121 4.35 1.94 -12.65
CA ALA A 121 3.11 2.72 -12.64
C ALA A 121 3.25 3.99 -11.80
N ASN A 122 2.66 5.09 -12.26
CA ASN A 122 2.53 6.34 -11.49
C ASN A 122 1.22 7.03 -11.87
N ILE A 123 0.74 7.94 -11.03
CA ILE A 123 -0.36 8.84 -11.43
C ILE A 123 0.08 9.60 -12.67
N ALA A 124 -0.75 9.59 -13.71
CA ALA A 124 -0.37 10.16 -14.99
C ALA A 124 -0.15 11.69 -14.94
N HIS A 125 -0.80 12.36 -13.99
CA HIS A 125 -0.60 13.78 -13.74
C HIS A 125 -1.12 14.18 -12.36
N TYR A 126 -0.46 15.09 -11.65
CA TYR A 126 -0.81 15.50 -10.28
C TYR A 126 -2.29 15.92 -10.12
N THR A 127 -2.90 16.48 -11.16
CA THR A 127 -4.32 16.87 -11.16
C THR A 127 -5.29 15.71 -11.01
N VAL A 128 -4.89 14.48 -11.36
CA VAL A 128 -5.72 13.27 -11.13
C VAL A 128 -5.81 13.03 -9.63
N ARG A 129 -4.66 13.05 -8.94
CA ARG A 129 -4.58 12.94 -7.48
C ARG A 129 -5.35 14.06 -6.81
N GLU A 130 -5.13 15.30 -7.24
CA GLU A 130 -5.85 16.47 -6.74
C GLU A 130 -7.38 16.33 -6.87
N PHE A 131 -7.86 15.73 -7.97
CA PHE A 131 -9.28 15.46 -8.15
C PHE A 131 -9.78 14.38 -7.20
N LEU A 132 -9.06 13.26 -7.09
CA LEU A 132 -9.37 12.12 -6.21
C LEU A 132 -9.39 12.49 -4.72
N GLU A 133 -8.56 13.44 -4.30
CA GLU A 133 -8.47 13.91 -2.91
C GLU A 133 -9.41 15.10 -2.62
N SER A 134 -10.02 15.71 -3.65
CA SER A 134 -10.90 16.87 -3.46
C SER A 134 -12.33 16.49 -3.05
N SER A 135 -13.15 17.48 -2.66
CA SER A 135 -14.60 17.31 -2.45
C SER A 135 -15.44 17.41 -3.73
N ARG A 136 -14.81 17.60 -4.90
CA ARG A 136 -15.47 18.04 -6.14
C ARG A 136 -16.16 16.94 -6.96
N ALA A 137 -16.49 15.79 -6.35
CA ALA A 137 -17.18 14.74 -7.11
C ALA A 137 -18.67 15.05 -7.21
N SER A 138 -19.20 15.00 -8.42
CA SER A 138 -20.64 15.17 -8.68
C SER A 138 -21.42 13.86 -8.65
N SER A 139 -20.77 12.71 -8.91
CA SER A 139 -21.42 11.40 -9.02
C SER A 139 -21.01 10.43 -7.92
N LEU A 140 -21.91 9.48 -7.58
CA LEU A 140 -21.62 8.41 -6.62
C LEU A 140 -20.47 7.51 -7.08
N LEU A 141 -20.36 7.24 -8.38
CA LEU A 141 -19.24 6.48 -8.94
C LEU A 141 -17.92 7.22 -8.75
N THR A 142 -17.89 8.52 -9.07
CA THR A 142 -16.70 9.33 -8.87
C THR A 142 -16.34 9.41 -7.39
N ALA A 143 -17.33 9.46 -6.50
CA ALA A 143 -17.11 9.44 -5.06
C ALA A 143 -16.51 8.10 -4.59
N SER A 144 -16.92 6.96 -5.15
CA SER A 144 -16.33 5.65 -4.82
C SER A 144 -14.91 5.48 -5.35
N MET A 145 -14.52 6.21 -6.40
CA MET A 145 -13.15 6.21 -6.92
C MET A 145 -12.17 6.98 -6.02
N LYS A 146 -12.67 7.86 -5.15
CA LYS A 146 -11.81 8.66 -4.25
C LYS A 146 -11.11 7.79 -3.21
N MET A 147 -9.98 8.31 -2.74
CA MET A 147 -9.25 7.71 -1.64
C MET A 147 -9.46 8.55 -0.38
N GLY A 148 -10.15 7.99 0.59
CA GLY A 148 -10.26 8.52 1.95
C GLY A 148 -9.21 7.95 2.89
N HIS A 149 -9.22 8.46 4.13
CA HIS A 149 -8.37 7.96 5.20
C HIS A 149 -8.60 6.46 5.47
N LYS A 150 -9.86 6.01 5.47
CA LYS A 150 -10.23 4.60 5.66
C LYS A 150 -9.65 3.68 4.58
N ASP A 151 -9.56 4.15 3.35
CA ASP A 151 -9.00 3.37 2.24
C ASP A 151 -7.50 3.16 2.45
N ARG A 152 -6.77 4.18 2.94
CA ARG A 152 -5.34 4.04 3.28
C ARG A 152 -5.11 3.01 4.39
N HIS A 153 -5.93 3.06 5.44
CA HIS A 153 -5.93 2.04 6.52
C HIS A 153 -6.16 0.64 5.95
N THR A 154 -7.15 0.50 5.07
CA THR A 154 -7.49 -0.80 4.46
C THR A 154 -6.35 -1.33 3.58
N ILE A 155 -5.76 -0.48 2.73
CA ILE A 155 -4.64 -0.86 1.87
C ILE A 155 -3.44 -1.29 2.72
N LEU A 156 -3.09 -0.49 3.72
CA LEU A 156 -1.96 -0.80 4.60
C LEU A 156 -2.19 -2.09 5.39
N ALA A 157 -3.39 -2.30 5.92
CA ALA A 157 -3.74 -3.54 6.60
C ALA A 157 -3.64 -4.76 5.67
N SER A 158 -4.06 -4.65 4.41
CA SER A 158 -3.91 -5.73 3.41
C SER A 158 -2.44 -6.02 3.10
N ILE A 159 -1.62 -4.97 2.95
CA ILE A 159 -0.16 -5.09 2.77
C ILE A 159 0.48 -5.83 3.96
N PHE A 160 0.14 -5.43 5.19
CA PHE A 160 0.63 -6.09 6.40
C PHE A 160 0.22 -7.56 6.49
N LYS A 161 -1.05 -7.85 6.22
CA LYS A 161 -1.56 -9.24 6.24
C LYS A 161 -0.80 -10.11 5.26
N TYR A 162 -0.59 -9.63 4.03
CA TYR A 162 0.17 -10.37 3.03
C TYR A 162 1.64 -10.53 3.44
N ALA A 163 2.29 -9.47 3.92
CA ALA A 163 3.66 -9.54 4.43
C ALA A 163 3.79 -10.58 5.54
N ILE A 164 2.88 -10.61 6.51
CA ILE A 164 2.88 -11.62 7.59
C ILE A 164 2.73 -13.04 7.02
N THR A 165 1.81 -13.27 6.06
CA THR A 165 1.66 -14.60 5.44
C THR A 165 2.89 -15.06 4.69
N LEU A 166 3.67 -14.13 4.10
CA LEU A 166 4.89 -14.49 3.40
C LEU A 166 6.00 -14.93 4.34
N ILE A 167 6.19 -14.18 5.43
CA ILE A 167 7.28 -14.49 6.36
C ILE A 167 6.94 -15.75 7.18
N GLU A 168 5.65 -16.09 7.37
CA GLU A 168 5.20 -17.38 7.91
C GLU A 168 5.60 -18.57 6.99
N ASN A 169 5.89 -18.34 5.70
CA ASN A 169 6.34 -19.36 4.75
C ASN A 169 7.87 -19.29 4.56
N GLU A 170 8.63 -20.15 5.24
CA GLU A 170 10.11 -20.15 5.30
C GLU A 170 10.82 -20.19 3.93
N ASP A 171 10.19 -20.73 2.89
CA ASP A 171 10.78 -20.89 1.55
C ASP A 171 10.61 -19.68 0.62
N ALA A 172 9.85 -18.64 1.05
CA ALA A 172 9.44 -17.55 0.16
C ALA A 172 10.51 -16.44 -0.04
N TYR A 173 11.59 -16.45 0.75
CA TYR A 173 12.58 -15.37 0.72
C TYR A 173 13.80 -15.70 -0.13
N ASP A 174 14.11 -14.83 -1.10
CA ASP A 174 15.38 -14.85 -1.79
C ASP A 174 16.49 -14.40 -0.83
N LYS A 175 17.32 -15.35 -0.41
CA LYS A 175 18.42 -15.13 0.54
C LYS A 175 19.55 -14.29 -0.05
N ASP A 176 19.62 -14.16 -1.38
CA ASP A 176 20.63 -13.41 -2.12
C ASP A 176 20.25 -11.93 -2.34
N ASP A 177 19.06 -11.50 -1.89
CA ASP A 177 18.65 -10.10 -1.94
C ASP A 177 19.36 -9.29 -0.83
N ASN A 178 20.28 -8.43 -1.27
CA ASN A 178 21.11 -7.62 -0.38
C ASN A 178 20.34 -6.47 0.31
N ASP A 179 19.12 -6.13 -0.12
CA ASP A 179 18.30 -5.08 0.51
C ASP A 179 16.80 -5.36 0.38
N PRO A 180 16.18 -6.05 1.37
CA PRO A 180 14.79 -6.48 1.32
C PRO A 180 13.80 -5.31 1.36
N CYS A 181 14.21 -4.15 1.87
CA CYS A 181 13.36 -2.96 1.98
C CYS A 181 13.50 -2.01 0.78
N ARG A 182 14.37 -2.33 -0.20
CA ARG A 182 14.56 -1.51 -1.39
C ARG A 182 13.71 -1.99 -2.56
N ILE A 183 12.70 -1.19 -2.90
CA ILE A 183 11.89 -1.45 -4.09
C ILE A 183 12.66 -1.03 -5.35
N SER A 184 12.72 -1.94 -6.32
CA SER A 184 13.26 -1.74 -7.66
C SER A 184 12.16 -1.96 -8.69
N ARG A 185 12.43 -1.67 -9.97
CA ARG A 185 11.47 -1.90 -11.07
C ARG A 185 11.08 -3.38 -11.25
N ALA A 186 11.94 -4.30 -10.81
CA ALA A 186 11.75 -5.75 -10.92
C ALA A 186 11.18 -6.38 -9.64
N SER A 187 10.94 -5.58 -8.59
CA SER A 187 10.45 -6.09 -7.31
C SER A 187 9.06 -6.69 -7.48
N ASN A 188 8.89 -7.92 -6.97
CA ASN A 188 7.61 -8.59 -6.91
C ASN A 188 6.71 -8.02 -5.80
N LEU A 189 5.47 -8.49 -5.76
CA LEU A 189 4.49 -8.14 -4.72
C LEU A 189 5.00 -8.44 -3.31
N GLU A 190 5.74 -9.54 -3.14
CA GLU A 190 6.26 -9.97 -1.84
C GLU A 190 7.21 -8.93 -1.26
N LYS A 191 8.24 -8.58 -2.04
CA LYS A 191 9.19 -7.54 -1.70
C LYS A 191 8.51 -6.18 -1.51
N TYR A 192 7.53 -5.85 -2.37
CA TYR A 192 6.75 -4.62 -2.22
C TYR A 192 6.03 -4.55 -0.89
N CYS A 193 5.32 -5.60 -0.49
CA CYS A 193 4.53 -5.62 0.74
C CYS A 193 5.42 -5.56 1.99
N LEU A 194 6.52 -6.32 1.98
CA LEU A 194 7.50 -6.30 3.06
C LEU A 194 8.12 -4.92 3.23
N ALA A 195 8.71 -4.37 2.16
CA ALA A 195 9.32 -3.05 2.18
C ALA A 195 8.32 -1.96 2.61
N SER A 196 7.08 -2.02 2.12
CA SER A 196 6.04 -1.05 2.43
C SER A 196 5.56 -1.15 3.89
N SER A 197 5.43 -2.37 4.43
CA SER A 197 5.15 -2.57 5.86
C SER A 197 6.22 -1.92 6.74
N PHE A 198 7.51 -2.13 6.44
CA PHE A 198 8.58 -1.49 7.20
C PHE A 198 8.59 0.02 7.06
N TRP A 199 8.50 0.51 5.83
CA TRP A 199 8.54 1.94 5.57
C TRP A 199 7.37 2.70 6.21
N SER A 200 6.22 2.04 6.36
CA SER A 200 5.04 2.64 6.99
C SER A 200 5.24 3.00 8.46
N PHE A 201 6.08 2.28 9.20
CA PHE A 201 6.41 2.60 10.59
C PHE A 201 7.07 3.98 10.74
N PHE A 202 7.80 4.42 9.72
CA PHE A 202 8.52 5.69 9.73
C PHE A 202 7.73 6.85 9.12
N VAL A 203 6.88 6.55 8.12
CA VAL A 203 6.16 7.57 7.36
C VAL A 203 4.75 7.80 7.88
N CYS A 204 4.08 6.74 8.34
CA CYS A 204 2.66 6.79 8.67
C CYS A 204 2.28 5.79 9.78
N GLU A 205 2.99 5.79 10.91
CA GLU A 205 2.69 4.91 12.05
C GLU A 205 1.23 5.02 12.54
N GLU A 206 0.59 6.17 12.34
CA GLU A 206 -0.80 6.41 12.71
C GLU A 206 -1.81 5.61 11.88
N LEU A 207 -1.40 5.12 10.70
CA LEU A 207 -2.21 4.27 9.84
C LEU A 207 -2.01 2.79 10.16
N VAL A 208 -0.98 2.43 10.93
CA VAL A 208 -0.62 1.04 11.20
C VAL A 208 -1.54 0.49 12.30
N GLU A 209 -2.22 -0.62 11.99
CA GLU A 209 -3.03 -1.33 12.99
C GLU A 209 -2.12 -1.98 14.04
N PRO A 210 -2.30 -1.67 15.36
CA PRO A 210 -1.41 -2.20 16.40
C PRO A 210 -1.33 -3.72 16.44
N SER A 211 -2.45 -4.41 16.20
CA SER A 211 -2.52 -5.87 16.18
C SER A 211 -1.61 -6.48 15.10
N LEU A 212 -1.58 -5.88 13.90
CA LEU A 212 -0.75 -6.30 12.77
C LEU A 212 0.72 -5.95 13.00
N ALA A 213 1.00 -4.76 13.54
CA ALA A 213 2.35 -4.37 13.93
C ALA A 213 2.95 -5.34 14.95
N PHE A 214 2.20 -5.67 16.01
CA PHE A 214 2.66 -6.57 17.04
C PHE A 214 2.81 -8.01 16.53
N LYS A 215 1.91 -8.48 15.65
CA LYS A 215 2.07 -9.79 15.01
C LYS A 215 3.31 -9.85 14.12
N LEU A 216 3.57 -8.81 13.33
CA LEU A 216 4.77 -8.73 12.49
C LEU A 216 6.05 -8.75 13.33
N LEU A 217 6.07 -8.02 14.44
CA LEU A 217 7.25 -7.85 15.32
C LEU A 217 7.38 -8.91 16.43
N ASP A 218 6.52 -9.93 16.47
CA ASP A 218 6.50 -10.92 17.55
C ASP A 218 7.68 -11.89 17.47
N PRO A 219 8.65 -11.87 18.41
CA PRO A 219 9.81 -12.77 18.40
C PRO A 219 9.48 -14.23 18.66
N CYS A 220 8.26 -14.54 19.11
CA CYS A 220 7.84 -15.91 19.33
C CYS A 220 7.37 -16.60 18.04
N GLN A 221 7.23 -15.86 16.94
CA GLN A 221 6.85 -16.43 15.65
C GLN A 221 8.09 -16.85 14.87
N ALA A 222 8.00 -17.97 14.15
CA ALA A 222 9.08 -18.50 13.32
C ALA A 222 9.60 -17.47 12.29
N HIS A 223 8.70 -16.59 11.86
CA HIS A 223 8.96 -15.55 10.90
C HIS A 223 9.91 -14.44 11.43
N TYR A 224 10.08 -14.33 12.75
CA TYR A 224 10.88 -13.26 13.36
C TYR A 224 12.38 -13.41 13.10
N GLU A 225 12.93 -14.62 12.97
CA GLU A 225 14.35 -14.79 12.66
C GLU A 225 14.68 -14.23 11.26
N ASN A 226 13.78 -14.44 10.29
CA ASN A 226 13.88 -13.87 8.95
C ASN A 226 13.75 -12.34 8.98
N LEU A 227 12.83 -11.85 9.81
CA LEU A 227 12.66 -10.42 10.07
C LEU A 227 13.92 -9.80 10.69
N GLN A 228 14.50 -10.45 11.68
CA GLN A 228 15.71 -10.00 12.35
C GLN A 228 16.88 -9.94 11.37
N CYS A 229 17.04 -10.94 10.50
CA CYS A 229 18.01 -10.89 9.41
C CYS A 229 17.76 -9.69 8.47
N ALA A 230 16.51 -9.38 8.14
CA ALA A 230 16.16 -8.23 7.32
C ALA A 230 16.46 -6.90 8.03
N LEU A 231 16.24 -6.81 9.35
CA LEU A 231 16.55 -5.64 10.17
C LEU A 231 18.07 -5.45 10.40
N GLU A 232 18.80 -6.55 10.61
CA GLU A 232 20.25 -6.56 10.90
C GLU A 232 21.12 -6.29 9.66
N ARG A 233 20.71 -6.74 8.46
CA ARG A 233 21.44 -6.49 7.21
C ARG A 233 21.39 -5.03 6.75
N GLN A 234 20.58 -4.19 7.39
CA GLN A 234 20.41 -2.80 7.00
C GLN A 234 21.42 -1.85 7.67
N GLU A 235 22.68 -1.96 7.24
CA GLU A 235 23.64 -0.84 7.33
C GLU A 235 23.14 0.43 6.58
N CYS A 236 22.06 0.32 5.79
CA CYS A 236 21.43 1.37 4.96
C CYS A 236 20.72 2.50 5.73
N TRP A 237 20.35 2.34 7.00
CA TRP A 237 19.69 3.42 7.77
C TRP A 237 20.67 4.52 8.20
N THR A 238 21.97 4.22 8.19
CA THR A 238 23.04 5.09 8.68
C THR A 238 23.28 6.35 7.82
N THR A 239 22.80 6.38 6.57
CA THR A 239 22.91 7.58 5.72
C THR A 239 21.77 8.58 5.89
N TRP A 240 20.65 8.18 6.51
CA TRP A 240 19.49 9.07 6.74
C TRP A 240 19.37 9.53 8.20
N PHE A 241 19.99 8.81 9.14
CA PHE A 241 20.08 9.18 10.56
C PHE A 241 21.52 9.01 11.08
N PRO A 242 22.35 10.07 11.11
CA PRO A 242 23.66 10.01 11.73
C PRO A 242 23.47 10.04 13.26
N GLY A 243 23.44 8.88 13.94
CA GLY A 243 23.44 8.88 15.40
C GLY A 243 23.00 7.62 16.15
N ALA A 244 22.48 6.57 15.51
CA ALA A 244 22.02 5.38 16.25
C ALA A 244 23.16 4.34 16.45
N TRP A 245 24.28 4.77 17.01
CA TRP A 245 25.24 3.85 17.64
C TRP A 245 25.16 4.09 19.14
N PHE A 246 24.20 3.44 19.81
CA PHE A 246 24.35 3.33 21.26
C PHE A 246 24.31 1.91 21.77
N TRP A 247 23.62 0.94 21.15
CA TRP A 247 23.83 -0.47 21.48
C TRP A 247 23.47 -1.40 20.31
N ILE A 248 24.45 -2.07 19.72
CA ILE A 248 24.20 -3.45 19.28
C ILE A 248 23.99 -4.20 20.59
N ILE A 249 22.74 -4.30 21.04
CA ILE A 249 22.44 -5.17 22.15
C ILE A 249 22.49 -6.58 21.58
N SER A 250 23.62 -7.26 21.74
CA SER A 250 23.60 -8.72 21.65
C SER A 250 22.82 -9.21 22.86
N TRP A 251 21.51 -9.39 22.69
CA TRP A 251 20.69 -10.02 23.71
C TRP A 251 21.07 -11.50 23.75
N ALA A 252 22.08 -11.82 24.57
CA ALA A 252 22.33 -13.18 24.99
C ALA A 252 21.09 -13.65 25.78
N ASP A 253 20.46 -14.70 25.26
CA ASP A 253 19.21 -15.31 25.72
C ASP A 253 17.95 -14.45 25.61
N GLY A 254 17.05 -14.94 24.74
CA GLY A 254 15.73 -14.40 24.51
C GLY A 254 15.00 -14.14 25.82
N SER A 255 14.61 -12.88 26.03
CA SER A 255 13.59 -12.60 27.03
C SER A 255 12.37 -13.45 26.65
N LYS A 256 11.87 -14.30 27.56
CA LYS A 256 10.68 -15.13 27.34
C LYS A 256 9.39 -14.31 27.13
N SER A 257 9.48 -12.97 27.09
CA SER A 257 8.36 -12.06 26.94
C SER A 257 8.43 -11.40 25.56
N SER A 258 7.64 -11.92 24.61
CA SER A 258 7.45 -11.31 23.28
C SER A 258 7.17 -9.81 23.36
N LYS A 259 6.42 -9.39 24.37
CA LYS A 259 6.05 -8.00 24.61
C LYS A 259 7.23 -7.05 24.86
N ALA A 260 8.25 -7.49 25.62
CA ALA A 260 9.41 -6.65 25.91
C ALA A 260 10.25 -6.44 24.65
N ALA A 261 10.44 -7.49 23.85
CA ALA A 261 11.12 -7.41 22.57
C ALA A 261 10.36 -6.52 21.57
N ILE A 262 9.04 -6.68 21.44
CA ILE A 262 8.21 -5.81 20.59
C ILE A 262 8.35 -4.35 21.01
N LEU A 263 8.27 -4.05 22.31
CA LEU A 263 8.45 -2.70 22.82
C LEU A 263 9.83 -2.14 22.46
N ILE A 264 10.89 -2.93 22.61
CA ILE A 264 12.25 -2.51 22.25
C ILE A 264 12.35 -2.24 20.74
N SER A 265 11.84 -3.13 19.88
CA SER A 265 11.81 -2.91 18.43
C SER A 265 11.11 -1.60 18.07
N LEU A 266 9.94 -1.33 18.67
CA LEU A 266 9.20 -0.09 18.44
C LEU A 266 9.99 1.15 18.89
N LEU A 267 10.71 1.08 20.01
CA LEU A 267 11.55 2.18 20.48
C LEU A 267 12.77 2.41 19.56
N VAL A 268 13.38 1.34 19.04
CA VAL A 268 14.50 1.43 18.09
C VAL A 268 14.04 2.04 16.75
N MET A 269 12.79 1.80 16.37
CA MET A 269 12.18 2.35 15.16
C MET A 269 11.57 3.75 15.36
N ASP A 270 11.73 4.36 16.54
CA ASP A 270 11.09 5.63 16.94
C ASP A 270 9.54 5.62 16.85
N CYS A 271 8.91 4.44 16.90
CA CYS A 271 7.46 4.26 16.85
C CYS A 271 6.80 4.47 18.22
N PHE A 272 6.88 5.69 18.77
CA PHE A 272 6.45 5.99 20.14
C PHE A 272 4.94 5.81 20.36
N SER A 273 4.11 6.04 19.35
CA SER A 273 2.66 5.88 19.47
C SER A 273 2.30 4.41 19.64
N LEU A 274 2.88 3.54 18.83
CA LEU A 274 2.70 2.09 18.93
C LEU A 274 3.34 1.54 20.22
N ALA A 275 4.51 2.03 20.62
CA ALA A 275 5.14 1.67 21.90
C ALA A 275 4.23 1.99 23.09
N LYS A 276 3.57 3.16 23.07
CA LYS A 276 2.59 3.55 24.09
C LYS A 276 1.38 2.61 24.12
N VAL A 277 0.85 2.20 22.96
CA VAL A 277 -0.23 1.20 22.89
C VAL A 277 0.23 -0.13 23.49
N CYS A 278 1.42 -0.60 23.12
CA CYS A 278 2.01 -1.82 23.67
C CYS A 278 2.06 -1.77 25.21
N LEU A 279 2.49 -0.65 25.79
CA LEU A 279 2.52 -0.46 27.24
C LEU A 279 1.12 -0.49 27.89
N HIS A 280 0.11 0.11 27.25
CA HIS A 280 -1.26 0.17 27.77
C HIS A 280 -2.06 -1.13 27.62
N GLU A 281 -1.69 -2.00 26.68
CA GLU A 281 -2.24 -3.36 26.56
C GLU A 281 -1.67 -4.34 27.60
N GLY A 282 -1.02 -3.85 28.66
CA GLY A 282 -0.59 -4.67 29.79
C GLY A 282 -1.78 -5.30 30.53
N PRO A 283 -1.58 -6.42 31.25
CA PRO A 283 -2.64 -6.97 32.08
C PRO A 283 -3.12 -5.85 33.01
N ARG A 284 -4.38 -5.43 32.86
CA ARG A 284 -5.05 -4.67 33.90
C ARG A 284 -5.04 -5.60 35.10
N TYR A 285 -4.07 -5.44 36.00
CA TYR A 285 -4.18 -5.99 37.34
C TYR A 285 -5.48 -5.40 37.89
N LYS A 286 -6.55 -6.21 37.85
CA LYS A 286 -7.70 -5.97 38.72
C LYS A 286 -7.05 -5.89 40.09
N ARG A 287 -7.05 -4.71 40.70
CA ARG A 287 -6.89 -4.60 42.15
C ARG A 287 -8.04 -5.43 42.71
N THR A 288 -7.77 -6.70 42.97
CA THR A 288 -8.54 -7.45 43.94
C THR A 288 -8.32 -6.69 45.24
N HIS A 289 -9.29 -5.86 45.61
CA HIS A 289 -9.47 -5.48 47.01
C HIS A 289 -9.74 -6.79 47.77
N ALA A 290 -8.67 -7.46 48.18
CA ALA A 290 -8.69 -8.38 49.28
C ALA A 290 -8.95 -7.53 50.53
N GLY A 291 -9.91 -7.98 51.33
CA GLY A 291 -10.50 -7.20 52.41
C GLY A 291 -9.56 -6.88 53.55
N SER A 292 -9.97 -5.88 54.32
CA SER A 292 -9.69 -5.80 55.74
C SER A 292 -11.05 -5.87 56.45
N SER A 293 -11.32 -7.05 57.01
CA SER A 293 -12.25 -7.24 58.12
C SER A 293 -11.64 -6.70 59.41
N GLU A 294 -12.52 -6.43 60.40
CA GLU A 294 -12.29 -6.12 61.82
C GLU A 294 -11.95 -4.63 62.08
N TRP A 295 -12.70 -3.84 62.85
CA TRP A 295 -13.58 -4.09 64.01
C TRP A 295 -14.86 -3.23 63.97
#